data_AF-A0A535G1Z8-F1
#
_entry.id   AF-A0A535G1Z8-F1
#
_cell.length_a   1.000
_cell.length_b   1.000
_cell.length_c   1.000
_cell.angle_alpha   90.00
_cell.angle_beta   90.00
_cell.angle_gamma   90.00
#
_symmetry.space_group_name_H-M   'P 1'
#
loop_
_entity.id
_entity.type
_entity.pdbx_description
1 polymer ?
#
loop_
_entity_poly.entity_id
_entity_poly.type
_entity_poly.pdbx_seq_one_letter_code
_entity_poly.pdbx_strand_id
1 'polypeptide(L)'
;MRYESEIISVSWIPSEAIPGMMRLPFDLGPVHYDNPPGDPLGAISTLAGSGTVRFVNELRAWVEVENGWIVRHGHAGRGWMGKTKLGFGSRKILFPTIPMRDLCPEPEAGKLSVRFVQTTGGRVAMPLPRKLNRAPFVQIVPPLVWTTLALSINADGSTTHDVVGASPFPRHWIYDGSGRLIQKVAVTDFKSWSGDIFGERTPWGSEDSPAFVTEVETALERELSQTIMRGGSKPQFRKLTAGQALVEQGQPGDELFLLMDGVLSVEVDGKPLAEVGPGAILGERALLEGGTRTATLRALTPVRVAVATAAQISAEALAEVASGHRREEKP
;
A
#
# COMPACT_ATOMS: atom_id res chain seq x y z
N MET A 1 -31.46 10.72 14.25
CA MET A 1 -30.28 9.95 14.72
C MET A 1 -29.07 10.37 13.91
N ARG A 2 -27.86 10.44 14.49
CA ARG A 2 -26.64 10.80 13.77
C ARG A 2 -25.71 9.61 13.70
N TYR A 3 -25.22 9.30 12.50
CA TYR A 3 -24.21 8.29 12.26
C TYR A 3 -22.94 8.98 11.78
N GLU A 4 -21.79 8.55 12.30
CA GLU A 4 -20.48 9.06 11.94
C GLU A 4 -19.55 7.89 11.66
N SER A 5 -18.68 8.05 10.66
CA SER A 5 -17.73 7.02 10.27
C SER A 5 -16.44 7.63 9.74
N GLU A 6 -15.42 6.79 9.71
CA GLU A 6 -14.05 7.20 9.44
C GLU A 6 -13.29 6.06 8.74
N ILE A 7 -12.47 6.46 7.76
CA ILE A 7 -11.49 5.63 7.09
C ILE A 7 -10.19 6.41 6.98
N ILE A 8 -9.06 5.78 7.30
CA ILE A 8 -7.77 6.45 7.40
C ILE A 8 -6.76 5.77 6.48
N SER A 9 -6.08 6.54 5.63
CA SER A 9 -4.92 6.08 4.88
C SER A 9 -3.65 6.65 5.49
N VAL A 10 -2.64 5.80 5.72
CA VAL A 10 -1.30 6.19 6.18
C VAL A 10 -0.29 5.82 5.12
N SER A 11 0.45 6.82 4.66
CA SER A 11 1.48 6.69 3.63
C SER A 11 2.87 6.58 4.25
N TRP A 12 3.68 5.57 3.88
CA TRP A 12 5.00 5.30 4.45
C TRP A 12 5.94 4.60 3.47
N ILE A 13 7.26 4.71 3.66
CA ILE A 13 8.26 4.11 2.75
C ILE A 13 8.85 2.83 3.38
N PRO A 14 8.43 1.64 2.92
CA PRO A 14 9.04 0.39 3.36
C PRO A 14 10.43 0.19 2.75
N SER A 15 11.25 -0.66 3.39
CA SER A 15 12.60 -0.95 2.92
C SER A 15 12.67 -1.73 1.60
N GLU A 16 11.58 -2.41 1.29
CA GLU A 16 11.40 -3.24 0.11
C GLU A 16 11.08 -2.45 -1.16
N ALA A 17 10.44 -1.28 -1.04
CA ALA A 17 9.79 -0.57 -2.15
C ALA A 17 10.73 0.19 -3.10
N ILE A 18 12.03 0.27 -2.83
CA ILE A 18 12.96 1.05 -3.65
C ILE A 18 13.91 0.10 -4.41
N PRO A 19 13.84 0.05 -5.76
CA PRO A 19 14.71 -0.82 -6.55
C PRO A 19 16.05 -0.16 -6.94
N GLY A 20 17.08 -0.99 -7.09
CA GLY A 20 18.31 -0.66 -7.83
C GLY A 20 19.17 0.46 -7.22
N MET A 21 19.81 1.27 -8.07
CA MET A 21 20.75 2.33 -7.68
C MET A 21 20.08 3.49 -6.93
N MET A 22 18.73 3.58 -6.96
CA MET A 22 17.95 4.52 -6.16
C MET A 22 17.88 4.15 -4.68
N ARG A 23 18.35 2.95 -4.30
CA ARG A 23 18.60 2.61 -2.89
C ARG A 23 19.81 3.34 -2.30
N LEU A 24 20.76 3.80 -3.12
CA LEU A 24 22.01 4.37 -2.64
C LEU A 24 21.79 5.56 -1.66
N PRO A 25 20.85 6.49 -1.91
CA PRO A 25 20.53 7.54 -0.95
C PRO A 25 19.84 7.07 0.34
N PHE A 26 19.25 5.87 0.37
CA PHE A 26 18.61 5.26 1.54
C PHE A 26 19.59 4.35 2.33
N ASP A 27 20.45 3.64 1.60
CA ASP A 27 21.42 2.69 2.17
C ASP A 27 22.72 3.40 2.62
N LEU A 28 23.14 4.45 1.91
CA LEU A 28 24.40 5.18 2.13
C LEU A 28 24.23 6.71 2.25
N GLY A 29 23.02 7.22 2.02
CA GLY A 29 22.74 8.65 1.94
C GLY A 29 21.90 9.18 3.12
N PRO A 30 21.30 10.37 2.98
CA PRO A 30 20.64 11.05 4.07
C PRO A 30 19.21 10.57 4.34
N VAL A 31 18.65 9.69 3.50
CA VAL A 31 17.26 9.24 3.58
C VAL A 31 17.19 7.92 4.34
N HIS A 32 16.09 7.64 5.04
CA HIS A 32 15.91 6.40 5.79
C HIS A 32 14.61 5.70 5.40
N TYR A 33 14.58 4.39 5.56
CA TYR A 33 13.34 3.61 5.53
C TYR A 33 12.54 3.86 6.80
N ASP A 34 11.22 3.82 6.69
CA ASP A 34 10.33 3.91 7.84
C ASP A 34 10.08 2.53 8.43
N ASN A 35 9.88 2.48 9.75
CA ASN A 35 9.23 1.33 10.36
C ASN A 35 7.75 1.33 9.93
N PRO A 36 7.12 0.16 9.79
CA PRO A 36 5.68 0.09 9.53
C PRO A 36 4.91 0.88 10.61
N PRO A 37 3.84 1.60 10.25
CA PRO A 37 3.00 2.25 11.24
C PRO A 37 2.35 1.21 12.18
N GLY A 38 1.95 1.65 13.36
CA GLY A 38 1.39 0.75 14.38
C GLY A 38 0.01 0.20 14.00
N ASP A 39 -0.31 -0.99 14.50
CA ASP A 39 -1.62 -1.62 14.46
C ASP A 39 -1.94 -2.13 15.88
N PRO A 40 -2.78 -1.44 16.67
CA PRO A 40 -3.62 -0.31 16.27
C PRO A 40 -2.84 0.99 16.01
N LEU A 41 -3.45 1.86 15.20
CA LEU A 41 -2.89 3.15 14.80
C LEU A 41 -2.80 4.10 15.99
N GLY A 42 -1.62 4.69 16.18
CA GLY A 42 -1.41 5.75 17.17
C GLY A 42 -2.07 7.07 16.77
N ALA A 43 -2.04 8.07 17.66
CA ALA A 43 -2.62 9.39 17.40
C ALA A 43 -2.05 10.03 16.11
N ILE A 44 -2.93 10.39 15.17
CA ILE A 44 -2.56 10.89 13.83
C ILE A 44 -1.65 12.12 13.91
N SER A 45 -1.93 13.05 14.81
CA SER A 45 -1.12 14.27 14.99
C SER A 45 0.33 13.96 15.41
N THR A 46 0.50 13.00 16.33
CA THR A 46 1.81 12.50 16.74
C THR A 46 2.51 11.78 15.59
N LEU A 47 1.78 10.93 14.86
CA LEU A 47 2.31 10.18 13.73
C LEU A 47 2.81 11.11 12.62
N ALA A 48 2.01 12.10 12.21
CA ALA A 48 2.40 13.10 11.21
C ALA A 48 3.65 13.90 11.64
N GLY A 49 3.77 14.22 12.94
CA GLY A 49 4.92 14.93 13.49
C GLY A 49 6.19 14.08 13.65
N SER A 50 6.07 12.74 13.65
CA SER A 50 7.15 11.80 14.00
C SER A 50 8.25 11.69 12.94
N GLY A 51 7.92 12.01 11.70
CA GLY A 51 8.76 11.80 10.53
C GLY A 51 8.85 10.35 10.02
N THR A 52 7.97 9.44 10.46
CA THR A 52 7.90 8.04 10.01
C THR A 52 6.80 7.78 8.99
N VAL A 53 6.03 8.81 8.61
CA VAL A 53 5.00 8.76 7.58
C VAL A 53 5.20 9.90 6.60
N ARG A 54 4.64 9.78 5.39
CA ARG A 54 4.67 10.82 4.35
C ARG A 54 3.46 11.74 4.45
N PHE A 55 2.29 11.15 4.64
CA PHE A 55 1.05 11.86 4.97
C PHE A 55 0.03 10.87 5.54
N VAL A 56 -1.04 11.40 6.11
CA VAL A 56 -2.24 10.67 6.52
C VAL A 56 -3.45 11.33 5.89
N ASN A 57 -4.30 10.55 5.22
CA ASN A 57 -5.61 10.97 4.73
C ASN A 57 -6.67 10.47 5.72
N GLU A 58 -7.21 11.36 6.54
CA GLU A 58 -8.27 11.05 7.51
C GLU A 58 -9.61 11.47 6.89
N LEU A 59 -10.34 10.54 6.28
CA LEU A 59 -11.69 10.80 5.75
C LEU A 59 -12.72 10.47 6.84
N ARG A 60 -13.30 11.50 7.43
CA ARG A 60 -14.37 11.41 8.42
C ARG A 60 -15.61 12.10 7.91
N ALA A 61 -16.77 11.47 8.07
CA ALA A 61 -18.04 12.01 7.62
C ALA A 61 -19.19 11.58 8.51
N TRP A 62 -20.31 12.30 8.43
CA TRP A 62 -21.50 12.01 9.20
C TRP A 62 -22.78 12.25 8.38
N VAL A 63 -23.85 11.56 8.77
CA VAL A 63 -25.22 11.76 8.27
C VAL A 63 -26.19 11.87 9.44
N GLU A 64 -27.22 12.69 9.29
CA GLU A 64 -28.35 12.78 10.21
C GLU A 64 -29.59 12.20 9.52
N VAL A 65 -30.27 11.30 10.23
CA VAL A 65 -31.39 10.50 9.73
C VAL A 65 -32.64 10.80 10.53
N GLU A 66 -33.73 11.08 9.83
CA GLU A 66 -35.07 11.25 10.37
C GLU A 66 -36.06 10.42 9.57
N ASN A 67 -36.92 9.64 10.25
CA ASN A 67 -37.91 8.77 9.63
C ASN A 67 -37.33 7.81 8.55
N GLY A 68 -36.11 7.32 8.76
CA GLY A 68 -35.41 6.43 7.82
C GLY A 68 -34.75 7.11 6.62
N TRP A 69 -34.77 8.45 6.56
CA TRP A 69 -34.19 9.24 5.48
C TRP A 69 -33.05 10.13 5.97
N ILE A 70 -32.00 10.24 5.16
CA ILE A 70 -30.92 11.20 5.43
C ILE A 70 -31.44 12.61 5.14
N VAL A 71 -31.42 13.46 6.17
CA VAL A 71 -31.88 14.85 6.11
C VAL A 71 -30.72 15.84 6.09
N ARG A 72 -29.56 15.47 6.65
CA ARG A 72 -28.34 16.27 6.63
C ARG A 72 -27.12 15.37 6.55
N HIS A 73 -26.02 15.92 6.05
CA HIS A 73 -24.74 15.25 6.00
C HIS A 73 -23.61 16.26 6.11
N GLY A 74 -22.40 15.79 6.43
CA GLY A 74 -21.24 16.65 6.47
C GLY A 74 -19.93 15.89 6.46
N HIS A 75 -18.91 16.58 5.96
CA HIS A 75 -17.55 16.11 5.89
C HIS A 75 -16.73 16.74 7.03
N ALA A 76 -16.01 15.93 7.80
CA ALA A 76 -15.22 16.34 8.96
C ALA A 76 -13.74 15.90 8.88
N GLY A 77 -13.38 15.15 7.83
CA GLY A 77 -12.02 14.69 7.57
C GLY A 77 -11.05 15.79 7.17
N ARG A 78 -9.76 15.45 7.18
CA ARG A 78 -8.67 16.30 6.70
C ARG A 78 -7.41 15.50 6.35
N GLY A 79 -6.53 16.14 5.61
CA GLY A 79 -5.18 15.66 5.38
C GLY A 79 -4.17 16.09 6.44
N TRP A 80 -3.19 15.23 6.69
CA TRP A 80 -2.06 15.50 7.57
C TRP A 80 -0.76 15.23 6.84
N MET A 81 0.02 16.28 6.62
CA MET A 81 1.32 16.12 6.00
C MET A 81 2.39 15.70 7.01
N GLY A 82 3.18 14.70 6.63
CA GLY A 82 4.29 14.21 7.43
C GLY A 82 5.51 15.13 7.38
N LYS A 83 6.58 14.69 8.03
CA LYS A 83 7.91 15.28 7.90
C LYS A 83 8.87 14.24 7.34
N THR A 84 9.85 14.65 6.56
CA THR A 84 10.89 13.73 6.07
C THR A 84 12.14 13.90 6.93
N LYS A 85 12.60 12.81 7.57
CA LYS A 85 13.89 12.78 8.25
C LYS A 85 15.00 12.68 7.19
N LEU A 86 15.84 13.71 7.11
CA LEU A 86 17.05 13.71 6.30
C LEU A 86 18.27 13.94 7.18
N GLY A 87 19.34 13.18 7.00
CA GLY A 87 20.60 13.42 7.70
C GLY A 87 21.60 12.27 7.61
N PHE A 88 22.87 12.56 7.95
CA PHE A 88 23.97 11.59 7.93
C PHE A 88 24.33 11.17 9.35
N GLY A 89 24.49 9.86 9.57
CA GLY A 89 24.84 9.30 10.89
C GLY A 89 23.80 9.62 11.97
N SER A 90 24.25 10.16 13.11
CA SER A 90 23.39 10.49 14.26
C SER A 90 22.66 11.84 14.14
N ARG A 91 23.02 12.69 13.16
CA ARG A 91 22.40 14.01 12.98
C ARG A 91 21.29 13.93 11.94
N LYS A 92 20.04 13.90 12.42
CA LYS A 92 18.82 13.88 11.58
C LYS A 92 18.05 15.18 11.73
N ILE A 93 17.63 15.76 10.61
CA ILE A 93 16.82 16.98 10.54
C ILE A 93 15.46 16.62 9.92
N LEU A 94 14.39 17.19 10.46
CA LEU A 94 13.04 17.02 9.92
C LEU A 94 12.74 18.12 8.91
N PHE A 95 12.53 17.73 7.65
CA PHE A 95 12.12 18.64 6.58
C PHE A 95 10.60 18.57 6.40
N PRO A 96 9.91 19.72 6.33
CA PRO A 96 8.49 19.75 6.05
C PRO A 96 8.22 19.33 4.60
N THR A 97 7.18 18.53 4.38
CA THR A 97 6.61 18.31 3.06
C THR A 97 5.72 19.50 2.67
N ILE A 98 5.43 19.67 1.38
CA ILE A 98 4.58 20.76 0.89
C ILE A 98 3.17 20.21 0.71
N PRO A 99 2.18 20.58 1.55
CA PRO A 99 0.80 20.13 1.37
C PRO A 99 0.22 20.64 0.05
N MET A 100 -0.56 19.79 -0.61
CA MET A 100 -1.53 20.27 -1.58
C MET A 100 -2.86 20.48 -0.86
N ARG A 101 -3.75 21.30 -1.44
CA ARG A 101 -5.11 21.47 -0.89
C ARG A 101 -5.85 20.14 -0.98
N ASP A 102 -6.46 19.69 0.12
CA ASP A 102 -7.34 18.52 0.10
C ASP A 102 -8.52 18.75 -0.87
N LEU A 103 -8.83 17.73 -1.68
CA LEU A 103 -9.97 17.76 -2.59
C LEU A 103 -11.12 16.98 -1.96
N CYS A 104 -12.20 17.69 -1.63
CA CYS A 104 -13.43 17.12 -1.11
C CYS A 104 -14.56 17.56 -2.06
N PRO A 105 -14.84 16.82 -3.15
CA PRO A 105 -15.97 17.13 -4.02
C PRO A 105 -17.29 17.07 -3.25
N GLU A 106 -18.34 17.68 -3.79
CA GLU A 106 -19.67 17.59 -3.21
C GLU A 106 -20.08 16.12 -3.06
N PRO A 107 -20.54 15.68 -1.87
CA PRO A 107 -20.94 14.30 -1.66
C PRO A 107 -22.07 13.87 -2.61
N GLU A 108 -22.00 12.64 -3.09
CA GLU A 108 -23.09 12.02 -3.83
C GLU A 108 -24.20 11.64 -2.85
N ALA A 109 -25.14 12.56 -2.65
CA ALA A 109 -26.17 12.43 -1.63
C ALA A 109 -27.48 11.85 -2.20
N GLY A 110 -27.91 10.75 -1.60
CA GLY A 110 -29.22 10.14 -1.80
C GLY A 110 -30.03 10.10 -0.51
N LYS A 111 -31.30 9.71 -0.63
CA LYS A 111 -32.22 9.61 0.49
C LYS A 111 -31.83 8.54 1.54
N LEU A 112 -31.16 7.48 1.09
CA LEU A 112 -30.80 6.31 1.91
C LEU A 112 -29.30 6.15 2.11
N SER A 113 -28.47 6.87 1.36
CA SER A 113 -27.02 6.76 1.43
C SER A 113 -26.39 8.07 0.97
N VAL A 114 -25.26 8.43 1.58
CA VAL A 114 -24.41 9.52 1.11
C VAL A 114 -23.00 8.99 0.94
N ARG A 115 -22.41 9.24 -0.22
CA ARG A 115 -21.04 8.85 -0.54
C ARG A 115 -20.12 10.09 -0.54
N PHE A 116 -19.08 10.03 0.28
CA PHE A 116 -18.06 11.06 0.44
C PHE A 116 -16.76 10.63 -0.23
N VAL A 117 -16.01 11.59 -0.76
CA VAL A 117 -14.68 11.39 -1.35
C VAL A 117 -13.73 12.44 -0.79
N GLN A 118 -12.50 12.02 -0.45
CA GLN A 118 -11.42 12.93 -0.03
C GLN A 118 -10.09 12.49 -0.64
N THR A 119 -9.47 13.39 -1.40
CA THR A 119 -8.07 13.27 -1.80
C THR A 119 -7.19 14.11 -0.89
N THR A 120 -6.18 13.48 -0.30
CA THR A 120 -5.13 14.15 0.47
C THR A 120 -3.78 13.77 -0.08
N GLY A 121 -2.87 14.74 -0.09
CA GLY A 121 -1.48 14.48 -0.35
C GLY A 121 -0.67 15.75 -0.50
N GLY A 122 0.53 15.60 -1.04
CA GLY A 122 1.47 16.71 -1.13
C GLY A 122 2.73 16.35 -1.87
N ARG A 123 3.63 17.32 -1.96
CA ARG A 123 4.98 17.08 -2.47
C ARG A 123 5.88 16.62 -1.34
N VAL A 124 6.62 15.54 -1.59
CA VAL A 124 7.65 15.04 -0.67
C VAL A 124 8.79 16.05 -0.52
N ALA A 125 9.62 15.92 0.52
CA ALA A 125 10.70 16.89 0.76
C ALA A 125 11.87 16.80 -0.23
N MET A 126 12.08 15.64 -0.88
CA MET A 126 13.23 15.42 -1.76
C MET A 126 12.87 15.73 -3.22
N PRO A 127 13.53 16.72 -3.86
CA PRO A 127 13.33 16.99 -5.26
C PRO A 127 13.98 15.90 -6.14
N LEU A 128 13.32 15.53 -7.24
CA LEU A 128 13.86 14.57 -8.21
C LEU A 128 14.01 15.23 -9.60
N PRO A 129 15.01 14.81 -10.40
CA PRO A 129 15.12 15.25 -11.77
C PRO A 129 13.99 14.62 -12.60
N ARG A 130 13.21 15.47 -13.26
CA ARG A 130 12.09 15.08 -14.10
C ARG A 130 12.34 15.48 -15.54
N LYS A 131 12.12 14.56 -16.48
CA LYS A 131 12.24 14.84 -17.92
C LYS A 131 11.02 15.64 -18.41
N LEU A 132 11.26 16.61 -19.28
CA LEU A 132 10.25 17.41 -19.96
C LEU A 132 10.38 17.23 -21.48
N ASN A 133 9.24 17.31 -22.18
CA ASN A 133 9.21 17.22 -23.65
C ASN A 133 9.57 18.54 -24.35
N ARG A 134 9.87 19.60 -23.58
CA ARG A 134 10.29 20.93 -24.07
C ARG A 134 11.32 21.53 -23.12
N ALA A 135 12.08 22.52 -23.60
CA ALA A 135 13.03 23.27 -22.78
C ALA A 135 12.38 23.75 -21.46
N PRO A 136 13.06 23.62 -20.29
CA PRO A 136 14.47 23.24 -20.11
C PRO A 136 14.79 21.73 -20.17
N PHE A 137 13.87 20.86 -20.64
CA PHE A 137 14.01 19.39 -20.78
C PHE A 137 14.23 18.60 -19.50
N VAL A 138 14.67 19.27 -18.43
CA VAL A 138 14.75 18.75 -17.07
C VAL A 138 14.19 19.79 -16.10
N GLN A 139 13.30 19.36 -15.21
CA GLN A 139 12.83 20.15 -14.08
C GLN A 139 13.19 19.41 -12.79
N ILE A 140 13.71 20.15 -11.81
CA ILE A 140 13.95 19.61 -10.47
C ILE A 140 12.77 20.02 -9.60
N VAL A 141 11.89 19.08 -9.31
CA VAL A 141 10.68 19.31 -8.51
C VAL A 141 10.40 18.09 -7.63
N PRO A 142 9.91 18.28 -6.39
CA PRO A 142 9.54 17.13 -5.59
C PRO A 142 8.25 16.47 -6.12
N PRO A 143 8.24 15.14 -6.28
CA PRO A 143 7.06 14.40 -6.75
C PRO A 143 5.85 14.55 -5.83
N LEU A 144 4.66 14.33 -6.39
CA LEU A 144 3.40 14.29 -5.65
C LEU A 144 3.14 12.88 -5.11
N VAL A 145 2.61 12.81 -3.90
CA VAL A 145 2.13 11.57 -3.27
C VAL A 145 0.72 11.84 -2.74
N TRP A 146 -0.20 10.88 -2.86
CA TRP A 146 -1.59 11.06 -2.44
C TRP A 146 -2.32 9.74 -2.25
N THR A 147 -3.47 9.81 -1.57
CA THR A 147 -4.54 8.84 -1.65
C THR A 147 -5.88 9.56 -1.83
N THR A 148 -6.80 8.91 -2.54
CA THR A 148 -8.19 9.30 -2.69
C THR A 148 -9.05 8.23 -2.05
N LEU A 149 -9.67 8.57 -0.93
CA LEU A 149 -10.53 7.67 -0.17
C LEU A 149 -12.00 7.97 -0.45
N ALA A 150 -12.80 6.94 -0.21
CA ALA A 150 -14.23 6.95 -0.34
C ALA A 150 -14.89 6.32 0.86
N LEU A 151 -15.99 6.92 1.32
CA LEU A 151 -16.77 6.44 2.45
C LEU A 151 -18.24 6.64 2.13
N SER A 152 -19.04 5.59 2.20
CA SER A 152 -20.50 5.68 2.10
C SER A 152 -21.12 5.39 3.45
N ILE A 153 -22.10 6.19 3.86
CA ILE A 153 -22.86 6.01 5.09
C ILE A 153 -24.34 5.89 4.73
N ASN A 154 -24.96 4.78 5.11
CA ASN A 154 -26.36 4.49 4.86
C ASN A 154 -27.26 5.00 6.00
N ALA A 155 -28.54 5.18 5.71
CA ALA A 155 -29.54 5.67 6.66
C ALA A 155 -29.77 4.72 7.86
N ASP A 156 -29.39 3.46 7.73
CA ASP A 156 -29.42 2.47 8.82
C ASP A 156 -28.14 2.46 9.69
N GLY A 157 -27.15 3.29 9.32
CA GLY A 157 -25.86 3.40 10.00
C GLY A 157 -24.78 2.45 9.48
N SER A 158 -25.09 1.57 8.51
CA SER A 158 -24.07 0.75 7.86
C SER A 158 -23.15 1.59 6.97
N THR A 159 -21.90 1.15 6.82
CA THR A 159 -20.89 1.90 6.08
C THR A 159 -20.06 1.01 5.16
N THR A 160 -19.62 1.59 4.05
CA THR A 160 -18.66 0.97 3.13
C THR A 160 -17.55 1.95 2.81
N HIS A 161 -16.36 1.45 2.53
CA HIS A 161 -15.19 2.26 2.21
C HIS A 161 -14.50 1.72 0.97
N ASP A 162 -13.75 2.59 0.30
CA ASP A 162 -12.99 2.26 -0.89
C ASP A 162 -11.75 3.17 -1.03
N VAL A 163 -10.72 2.67 -1.70
CA VAL A 163 -9.54 3.44 -2.12
C VAL A 163 -9.67 3.71 -3.61
N VAL A 164 -10.30 4.83 -3.95
CA VAL A 164 -10.59 5.21 -5.34
C VAL A 164 -9.32 5.37 -6.16
N GLY A 165 -8.28 5.94 -5.52
CA GLY A 165 -7.01 6.18 -6.18
C GLY A 165 -5.88 6.40 -5.19
N ALA A 166 -4.65 6.22 -5.65
CA ALA A 166 -3.45 6.43 -4.86
C ALA A 166 -2.24 6.65 -5.75
N SER A 167 -1.29 7.46 -5.27
CA SER A 167 0.01 7.50 -5.91
C SER A 167 0.66 6.12 -5.84
N PRO A 168 1.25 5.59 -6.92
CA PRO A 168 1.87 4.27 -6.91
C PRO A 168 3.21 4.25 -6.19
N PHE A 169 3.58 5.33 -5.52
CA PHE A 169 4.60 5.36 -4.49
C PHE A 169 4.29 6.53 -3.56
N PRO A 170 4.53 6.42 -2.24
CA PRO A 170 5.04 5.26 -1.51
C PRO A 170 3.92 4.26 -1.18
N ARG A 171 4.12 3.36 -0.19
CA ARG A 171 3.07 2.41 0.23
C ARG A 171 2.01 3.11 1.07
N HIS A 172 0.76 2.67 0.95
CA HIS A 172 -0.36 3.18 1.74
C HIS A 172 -1.07 2.04 2.46
N TRP A 173 -1.26 2.20 3.76
CA TRP A 173 -2.02 1.30 4.64
C TRP A 173 -3.35 1.95 5.00
N ILE A 174 -4.42 1.15 5.08
CA ILE A 174 -5.80 1.61 5.28
C ILE A 174 -6.33 1.06 6.60
N TYR A 175 -6.86 1.95 7.43
CA TYR A 175 -7.36 1.66 8.78
C TYR A 175 -8.82 2.05 8.91
N ASP A 176 -9.57 1.26 9.67
CA ASP A 176 -10.92 1.63 10.09
C ASP A 176 -10.91 2.73 11.17
N GLY A 177 -12.08 3.28 11.51
CA GLY A 177 -12.23 4.31 12.54
C GLY A 177 -11.84 3.89 13.97
N SER A 178 -11.57 2.61 14.22
CA SER A 178 -10.99 2.14 15.49
C SER A 178 -9.46 2.17 15.50
N GLY A 179 -8.85 2.48 14.35
CA GLY A 179 -7.42 2.45 14.14
C GLY A 179 -6.87 1.06 13.84
N ARG A 180 -7.72 0.07 13.53
CA ARG A 180 -7.25 -1.27 13.13
C ARG A 180 -6.91 -1.28 11.64
N LEU A 181 -5.78 -1.88 11.29
CA LEU A 181 -5.35 -2.02 9.90
C LEU A 181 -6.24 -3.05 9.18
N ILE A 182 -6.85 -2.66 8.07
CA ILE A 182 -7.82 -3.49 7.34
C ILE A 182 -7.40 -3.82 5.91
N GLN A 183 -6.64 -2.94 5.25
CA GLN A 183 -6.24 -3.11 3.86
C GLN A 183 -4.90 -2.41 3.55
N LYS A 184 -4.29 -2.71 2.42
CA LYS A 184 -3.12 -2.00 1.90
C LYS A 184 -3.19 -1.79 0.39
N VAL A 185 -2.63 -0.69 -0.09
CA VAL A 185 -2.42 -0.46 -1.53
C VAL A 185 -1.18 -1.24 -1.98
N ALA A 186 -1.37 -2.10 -2.99
CA ALA A 186 -0.47 -3.17 -3.38
C ALA A 186 0.57 -2.80 -4.45
N VAL A 187 0.39 -1.68 -5.17
CA VAL A 187 1.28 -1.35 -6.29
C VAL A 187 2.28 -0.28 -5.89
N THR A 188 3.57 -0.57 -6.11
CA THR A 188 4.71 0.32 -5.87
C THR A 188 5.51 0.56 -7.16
N ASP A 189 4.95 1.32 -8.11
CA ASP A 189 5.64 1.71 -9.36
C ASP A 189 6.42 3.03 -9.18
N PHE A 190 7.61 2.94 -8.58
CA PHE A 190 8.51 4.08 -8.40
C PHE A 190 8.90 4.76 -9.72
N LYS A 191 9.04 3.99 -10.81
CA LYS A 191 9.55 4.52 -12.08
C LYS A 191 8.51 5.41 -12.75
N SER A 192 7.28 4.91 -12.90
CA SER A 192 6.17 5.70 -13.41
C SER A 192 5.87 6.88 -12.49
N TRP A 193 5.88 6.65 -11.16
CA TRP A 193 5.67 7.72 -10.18
C TRP A 193 6.65 8.90 -10.32
N SER A 194 7.95 8.62 -10.37
CA SER A 194 8.98 9.66 -10.44
C SER A 194 9.14 10.29 -11.82
N GLY A 195 8.77 9.55 -12.88
CA GLY A 195 8.99 9.93 -14.26
C GLY A 195 7.77 10.53 -14.95
N ASP A 196 6.60 9.92 -14.77
CA ASP A 196 5.42 10.11 -15.60
C ASP A 196 4.25 10.74 -14.84
N ILE A 197 4.10 10.48 -13.56
CA ILE A 197 2.91 10.88 -12.81
C ILE A 197 3.04 12.32 -12.28
N PHE A 198 2.54 13.27 -13.06
CA PHE A 198 2.59 14.70 -12.77
C PHE A 198 1.56 15.49 -13.58
N GLY A 199 1.30 16.73 -13.16
CA GLY A 199 0.42 17.64 -13.90
C GLY A 199 -0.99 17.07 -13.99
N GLU A 200 -1.49 16.93 -15.22
CA GLU A 200 -2.81 16.34 -15.50
C GLU A 200 -2.98 14.92 -14.96
N ARG A 201 -1.90 14.13 -14.87
CA ARG A 201 -1.90 12.75 -14.39
C ARG A 201 -1.94 12.62 -12.85
N THR A 202 -2.56 13.57 -12.18
CA THR A 202 -2.72 13.61 -10.71
C THR A 202 -4.08 14.19 -10.35
N PRO A 203 -4.62 13.95 -9.15
CA PRO A 203 -5.95 14.45 -8.78
C PRO A 203 -6.07 15.97 -8.79
N TRP A 204 -4.96 16.70 -8.67
CA TRP A 204 -4.93 18.17 -8.80
C TRP A 204 -4.84 18.65 -10.26
N GLY A 205 -4.75 17.72 -11.20
CA GLY A 205 -4.92 17.91 -12.64
C GLY A 205 -6.30 17.40 -13.08
N SER A 206 -6.32 16.37 -13.92
CA SER A 206 -7.55 15.80 -14.50
C SER A 206 -7.71 14.29 -14.30
N GLU A 207 -6.70 13.58 -13.79
CA GLU A 207 -6.71 12.12 -13.66
C GLU A 207 -6.27 11.66 -12.28
N ASP A 208 -6.89 10.60 -11.75
CA ASP A 208 -6.37 9.86 -10.59
C ASP A 208 -5.65 8.57 -11.05
N SER A 209 -4.81 8.01 -10.21
CA SER A 209 -4.17 6.72 -10.43
C SER A 209 -4.96 5.62 -9.71
N PRO A 210 -5.43 4.57 -10.40
CA PRO A 210 -6.21 3.51 -9.78
C PRO A 210 -5.39 2.80 -8.70
N ALA A 211 -5.99 2.56 -7.54
CA ALA A 211 -5.37 1.82 -6.46
C ALA A 211 -5.79 0.35 -6.50
N PHE A 212 -4.81 -0.56 -6.52
CA PHE A 212 -5.04 -1.98 -6.29
C PHE A 212 -4.92 -2.24 -4.80
N VAL A 213 -6.00 -2.70 -4.17
CA VAL A 213 -6.04 -2.95 -2.72
C VAL A 213 -5.97 -4.44 -2.46
N THR A 214 -5.15 -4.85 -1.49
CA THR A 214 -5.01 -6.25 -1.07
C THR A 214 -5.12 -6.36 0.44
N GLU A 215 -5.31 -7.59 0.92
CA GLU A 215 -5.31 -7.86 2.36
C GLU A 215 -3.94 -7.61 2.99
N VAL A 216 -3.99 -7.35 4.29
CA VAL A 216 -2.84 -7.00 5.12
C VAL A 216 -2.04 -8.27 5.45
N GLU A 217 -0.72 -8.15 5.45
CA GLU A 217 0.17 -9.24 5.91
C GLU A 217 -0.06 -9.52 7.40
N THR A 218 -0.04 -10.81 7.76
CA THR A 218 0.03 -11.27 9.15
C THR A 218 1.32 -10.80 9.83
N ALA A 219 1.33 -10.79 11.18
CA ALA A 219 2.53 -10.44 11.94
C ALA A 219 3.72 -11.34 11.60
N LEU A 220 3.47 -12.64 11.39
CA LEU A 220 4.48 -13.60 10.99
C LEU A 220 5.05 -13.30 9.60
N GLU A 221 4.20 -12.99 8.61
CA GLU A 221 4.69 -12.60 7.27
C GLU A 221 5.57 -11.35 7.31
N ARG A 222 5.26 -10.37 8.18
CA ARG A 222 6.10 -9.18 8.37
C ARG A 222 7.46 -9.53 8.97
N GLU A 223 7.49 -10.42 9.97
CA GLU A 223 8.73 -10.90 10.57
C GLU A 223 9.58 -11.66 9.55
N LEU A 224 8.97 -12.60 8.84
CA LEU A 224 9.62 -13.40 7.82
C LEU A 224 10.12 -12.55 6.65
N SER A 225 9.37 -11.51 6.24
CA SER A 225 9.86 -10.53 5.26
C SER A 225 11.17 -9.88 5.71
N GLN A 226 11.26 -9.46 6.97
CA GLN A 226 12.51 -8.91 7.51
C GLN A 226 13.64 -9.95 7.51
N THR A 227 13.34 -11.19 7.89
CA THR A 227 14.30 -12.30 7.87
C THR A 227 14.78 -12.61 6.46
N ILE A 228 13.91 -12.70 5.46
CA ILE A 228 14.30 -12.91 4.05
C ILE A 228 15.17 -11.77 3.55
N MET A 229 14.84 -10.53 3.93
CA MET A 229 15.51 -9.33 3.43
C MET A 229 16.84 -9.04 4.14
N ARG A 230 17.03 -9.49 5.39
CA ARG A 230 18.19 -9.17 6.24
C ARG A 230 18.99 -10.38 6.73
N GLY A 231 18.42 -11.58 6.67
CA GLY A 231 18.88 -12.81 7.33
C GLY A 231 20.01 -13.57 6.63
N GLY A 232 20.93 -12.88 5.97
CA GLY A 232 22.17 -13.50 5.44
C GLY A 232 22.45 -13.12 3.99
N SER A 233 22.53 -14.14 3.11
CA SER A 233 22.87 -14.00 1.70
C SER A 233 22.01 -12.95 0.99
N LYS A 234 22.63 -12.16 0.10
CA LYS A 234 21.91 -11.16 -0.70
C LYS A 234 20.75 -11.83 -1.46
N PRO A 235 19.48 -11.39 -1.26
CA PRO A 235 18.33 -12.02 -1.89
C PRO A 235 18.41 -11.90 -3.41
N GLN A 236 18.09 -12.99 -4.11
CA GLN A 236 17.89 -12.95 -5.55
C GLN A 236 16.50 -12.40 -5.85
N PHE A 237 16.36 -11.69 -6.97
CA PHE A 237 15.08 -11.10 -7.37
C PHE A 237 14.65 -11.63 -8.73
N ARG A 238 13.36 -11.96 -8.86
CA ARG A 238 12.71 -12.21 -10.15
C ARG A 238 11.75 -11.08 -10.49
N LYS A 239 11.62 -10.79 -11.78
CA LYS A 239 10.67 -9.82 -12.31
C LYS A 239 9.77 -10.52 -13.31
N LEU A 240 8.49 -10.20 -13.26
CA LEU A 240 7.47 -10.72 -14.15
C LEU A 240 6.72 -9.54 -14.77
N THR A 241 6.35 -9.66 -16.04
CA THR A 241 5.34 -8.80 -16.66
C THR A 241 3.95 -9.37 -16.40
N ALA A 242 2.92 -8.53 -16.49
CA ALA A 242 1.53 -8.99 -16.41
C ALA A 242 1.28 -10.17 -17.39
N GLY A 243 0.53 -11.16 -16.93
CA GLY A 243 0.23 -12.41 -17.62
C GLY A 243 1.23 -13.57 -17.37
N GLN A 244 2.46 -13.28 -16.94
CA GLN A 244 3.46 -14.33 -16.70
C GLN A 244 3.18 -15.11 -15.41
N ALA A 245 3.37 -16.43 -15.45
CA ALA A 245 3.32 -17.27 -14.26
C ALA A 245 4.66 -17.23 -13.51
N LEU A 246 4.61 -17.01 -12.19
CA LEU A 246 5.74 -17.17 -11.30
C LEU A 246 6.05 -18.67 -11.09
N VAL A 247 5.01 -19.46 -10.87
CA VAL A 247 5.01 -20.92 -10.75
C VAL A 247 3.71 -21.48 -11.32
N GLU A 248 3.73 -22.73 -11.75
CA GLU A 248 2.55 -23.46 -12.23
C GLU A 248 2.20 -24.61 -11.28
N GLN A 249 0.90 -24.84 -11.09
CA GLN A 249 0.37 -25.95 -10.31
C GLN A 249 0.89 -27.30 -10.84
N GLY A 250 1.22 -28.22 -9.94
CA GLY A 250 1.72 -29.56 -10.28
C GLY A 250 3.21 -29.61 -10.62
N GLN A 251 3.88 -28.47 -10.80
CA GLN A 251 5.34 -28.44 -11.00
C GLN A 251 6.08 -28.68 -9.69
N PRO A 252 7.28 -29.28 -9.73
CA PRO A 252 8.14 -29.34 -8.57
C PRO A 252 8.61 -27.93 -8.17
N GLY A 253 8.81 -27.69 -6.88
CA GLY A 253 9.29 -26.41 -6.38
C GLY A 253 9.80 -26.48 -4.94
N ASP A 254 11.02 -25.99 -4.77
CA ASP A 254 11.79 -25.92 -3.52
C ASP A 254 12.12 -24.46 -3.11
N GLU A 255 11.52 -23.51 -3.81
CA GLU A 255 11.71 -22.07 -3.58
C GLU A 255 10.52 -21.45 -2.88
N LEU A 256 10.83 -20.45 -2.04
CA LEU A 256 9.88 -19.55 -1.42
C LEU A 256 10.04 -18.15 -2.01
N PHE A 257 8.94 -17.42 -2.11
CA PHE A 257 8.94 -16.08 -2.66
C PHE A 257 8.34 -15.10 -1.67
N LEU A 258 9.00 -13.95 -1.51
CA LEU A 258 8.41 -12.77 -0.89
C LEU A 258 7.98 -11.83 -2.01
N LEU A 259 6.68 -11.53 -2.09
CA LEU A 259 6.16 -10.57 -3.07
C LEU A 259 6.60 -9.16 -2.66
N MET A 260 7.45 -8.53 -3.46
CA MET A 260 8.01 -7.20 -3.14
C MET A 260 7.17 -6.09 -3.74
N ASP A 261 6.63 -6.33 -4.93
CA ASP A 261 5.85 -5.38 -5.70
C ASP A 261 4.91 -6.10 -6.67
N GLY A 262 3.74 -5.49 -6.92
CA GLY A 262 2.71 -5.99 -7.84
C GLY A 262 1.71 -6.96 -7.21
N VAL A 263 0.77 -7.44 -8.03
CA VAL A 263 -0.32 -8.34 -7.63
C VAL A 263 -0.20 -9.66 -8.40
N LEU A 264 -0.32 -10.77 -7.67
CA LEU A 264 -0.43 -12.12 -8.22
C LEU A 264 -1.84 -12.67 -7.99
N SER A 265 -2.40 -13.34 -9.00
CA SER A 265 -3.57 -14.22 -8.84
C SER A 265 -3.11 -15.61 -8.43
N VAL A 266 -3.82 -16.21 -7.48
CA VAL A 266 -3.68 -17.60 -7.06
C VAL A 266 -4.75 -18.42 -7.79
N GLU A 267 -4.32 -19.32 -8.67
CA GLU A 267 -5.18 -20.14 -9.52
C GLU A 267 -5.05 -21.63 -9.15
N VAL A 268 -6.16 -22.30 -8.87
CA VAL A 268 -6.21 -23.77 -8.67
C VAL A 268 -7.12 -24.38 -9.72
N ASP A 269 -6.63 -25.41 -10.40
CA ASP A 269 -7.30 -26.08 -11.52
C ASP A 269 -7.75 -25.08 -12.61
N GLY A 270 -6.92 -24.04 -12.82
CA GLY A 270 -7.15 -22.96 -13.78
C GLY A 270 -8.19 -21.91 -13.35
N LYS A 271 -8.70 -21.97 -12.11
CA LYS A 271 -9.68 -21.00 -11.59
C LYS A 271 -9.03 -20.04 -10.61
N PRO A 272 -9.21 -18.71 -10.76
CA PRO A 272 -8.70 -17.74 -9.79
C PRO A 272 -9.47 -17.85 -8.48
N LEU A 273 -8.75 -18.03 -7.36
CA LEU A 273 -9.32 -18.16 -6.02
C LEU A 273 -9.04 -16.95 -5.14
N ALA A 274 -7.87 -16.32 -5.30
CA ALA A 274 -7.46 -15.18 -4.50
C ALA A 274 -6.49 -14.28 -5.27
N GLU A 275 -6.31 -13.05 -4.76
CA GLU A 275 -5.25 -12.14 -5.16
C GLU A 275 -4.35 -11.84 -3.97
N VAL A 276 -3.04 -11.84 -4.21
CA VAL A 276 -2.03 -11.58 -3.19
C VAL A 276 -1.17 -10.38 -3.60
N GLY A 277 -0.94 -9.49 -2.65
CA GLY A 277 -0.16 -8.27 -2.82
C GLY A 277 1.16 -8.30 -2.05
N PRO A 278 2.00 -7.27 -2.19
CA PRO A 278 3.33 -7.26 -1.63
C PRO A 278 3.38 -7.46 -0.13
N GLY A 279 4.38 -8.18 0.34
CA GLY A 279 4.55 -8.67 1.71
C GLY A 279 4.06 -10.11 1.89
N ALA A 280 3.27 -10.63 0.96
CA ALA A 280 2.85 -12.02 0.96
C ALA A 280 4.05 -12.97 0.78
N ILE A 281 4.03 -14.07 1.53
CA ILE A 281 4.97 -15.18 1.40
C ILE A 281 4.31 -16.30 0.62
N LEU A 282 4.99 -16.81 -0.41
CA LEU A 282 4.39 -17.71 -1.39
C LEU A 282 5.27 -18.93 -1.62
N GLY A 283 4.63 -20.07 -1.83
CA GLY A 283 5.31 -21.33 -2.12
C GLY A 283 5.68 -22.15 -0.89
N GLU A 284 5.27 -21.70 0.29
CA GLU A 284 5.39 -22.36 1.59
C GLU A 284 4.77 -23.76 1.60
N ARG A 285 3.64 -23.95 0.91
CA ARG A 285 2.96 -25.26 0.85
C ARG A 285 3.77 -26.31 0.12
N ALA A 286 4.39 -25.95 -1.00
CA ALA A 286 5.25 -26.88 -1.73
C ALA A 286 6.41 -27.37 -0.85
N LEU A 287 6.94 -26.52 0.04
CA LEU A 287 7.99 -26.91 0.97
C LEU A 287 7.53 -27.86 2.08
N LEU A 288 6.24 -27.79 2.47
CA LEU A 288 5.66 -28.63 3.51
C LEU A 288 5.06 -29.94 2.96
N GLU A 289 4.50 -29.90 1.75
CA GLU A 289 3.65 -30.95 1.17
C GLU A 289 4.39 -31.80 0.11
N GLY A 290 5.72 -31.94 0.23
CA GLY A 290 6.49 -32.87 -0.61
C GLY A 290 6.99 -32.31 -1.95
N GLY A 291 7.15 -30.99 -2.05
CA GLY A 291 7.89 -30.34 -3.14
C GLY A 291 7.07 -30.05 -4.39
N THR A 292 5.74 -30.15 -4.37
CA THR A 292 4.88 -29.89 -5.53
C THR A 292 4.05 -28.62 -5.32
N ARG A 293 3.94 -27.77 -6.36
CA ARG A 293 3.14 -26.54 -6.32
C ARG A 293 1.64 -26.86 -6.30
N THR A 294 0.94 -26.36 -5.29
CA THR A 294 -0.51 -26.57 -5.09
C THR A 294 -1.40 -25.64 -5.92
N ALA A 295 -0.84 -24.53 -6.40
CA ALA A 295 -1.53 -23.52 -7.20
C ALA A 295 -0.59 -22.89 -8.23
N THR A 296 -1.16 -22.33 -9.28
CA THR A 296 -0.46 -21.44 -10.22
C THR A 296 -0.50 -20.02 -9.68
N LEU A 297 0.64 -19.32 -9.72
CA LEU A 297 0.72 -17.91 -9.33
C LEU A 297 0.96 -17.06 -10.57
N ARG A 298 -0.01 -16.23 -10.95
CA ARG A 298 0.05 -15.44 -12.20
C ARG A 298 0.07 -13.94 -11.95
N ALA A 299 0.99 -13.23 -12.60
CA ALA A 299 1.10 -11.78 -12.50
C ALA A 299 -0.10 -11.08 -13.12
N LEU A 300 -0.85 -10.30 -12.32
CA LEU A 300 -1.90 -9.40 -12.81
C LEU A 300 -1.33 -8.03 -13.18
N THR A 301 -0.28 -7.61 -12.48
CA THR A 301 0.52 -6.41 -12.76
C THR A 301 1.97 -6.81 -13.05
N PRO A 302 2.86 -5.89 -13.46
CA PRO A 302 4.29 -6.12 -13.30
C PRO A 302 4.59 -6.49 -11.84
N VAL A 303 5.36 -7.57 -11.63
CA VAL A 303 5.64 -8.14 -10.31
C VAL A 303 7.14 -8.23 -10.10
N ARG A 304 7.56 -8.01 -8.85
CA ARG A 304 8.91 -8.32 -8.38
C ARG A 304 8.81 -9.17 -7.12
N VAL A 305 9.56 -10.27 -7.09
CA VAL A 305 9.66 -11.15 -5.91
C VAL A 305 11.11 -11.29 -5.47
N ALA A 306 11.33 -11.40 -4.16
CA ALA A 306 12.58 -11.92 -3.61
C ALA A 306 12.48 -13.44 -3.51
N VAL A 307 13.52 -14.15 -3.94
CA VAL A 307 13.60 -15.61 -3.88
C VAL A 307 14.38 -15.99 -2.62
N ALA A 308 13.77 -16.84 -1.80
CA ALA A 308 14.34 -17.41 -0.60
C ALA A 308 14.34 -18.94 -0.70
N THR A 309 15.25 -19.57 0.02
CA THR A 309 15.31 -21.04 0.13
C THR A 309 14.67 -21.48 1.45
N ALA A 310 14.14 -22.70 1.49
CA ALA A 310 13.57 -23.27 2.71
C ALA A 310 14.54 -23.24 3.90
N ALA A 311 15.85 -23.31 3.66
CA ALA A 311 16.88 -23.26 4.70
C ALA A 311 16.92 -21.93 5.47
N GLN A 312 16.30 -20.86 4.95
CA GLN A 312 16.28 -19.54 5.58
C GLN A 312 15.10 -19.35 6.54
N ILE A 313 14.11 -20.25 6.55
CA ILE A 313 12.87 -20.12 7.32
C ILE A 313 12.60 -21.43 8.07
N SER A 314 12.20 -21.36 9.34
CA SER A 314 11.88 -22.56 10.11
C SER A 314 10.62 -23.27 9.59
N ALA A 315 10.56 -24.59 9.74
CA ALA A 315 9.42 -25.39 9.32
C ALA A 315 8.13 -24.98 10.06
N GLU A 316 8.25 -24.58 11.33
CA GLU A 316 7.15 -24.08 12.15
C GLU A 316 6.55 -22.80 11.58
N ALA A 317 7.41 -21.85 11.16
CA ALA A 317 6.97 -20.60 10.56
C ALA A 317 6.30 -20.83 9.19
N LEU A 318 6.81 -21.77 8.39
CA LEU A 318 6.16 -22.15 7.12
C LEU A 318 4.76 -22.74 7.37
N ALA A 319 4.62 -23.62 8.38
CA ALA A 319 3.35 -24.25 8.70
C ALA A 319 2.29 -23.23 9.17
N GLU A 320 2.70 -22.23 9.94
CA GLU A 320 1.81 -21.17 10.40
C GLU A 320 1.35 -20.28 9.23
N VAL A 321 2.26 -19.85 8.34
CA VAL A 321 1.88 -19.12 7.11
C VAL A 321 0.91 -19.96 6.26
N ALA A 322 1.22 -21.24 6.03
CA ALA A 322 0.37 -22.13 5.25
C ALA A 322 -1.05 -22.28 5.85
N SER A 323 -1.16 -22.29 7.19
CA SER A 323 -2.46 -22.36 7.87
C SER A 323 -3.32 -21.11 7.64
N GLY A 324 -2.68 -19.93 7.55
CA GLY A 324 -3.34 -18.67 7.22
C GLY A 324 -3.81 -18.59 5.76
N HIS A 325 -3.08 -19.23 4.84
CA HIS A 325 -3.39 -19.29 3.41
C HIS A 325 -4.37 -20.39 3.01
N ARG A 326 -4.70 -21.33 3.91
CA ARG A 326 -5.63 -22.44 3.66
C ARG A 326 -7.11 -22.00 3.62
N ARG A 327 -7.39 -20.93 2.87
CA ARG A 327 -8.75 -20.38 2.67
C ARG A 327 -9.52 -21.12 1.58
N GLU A 328 -8.83 -21.85 0.72
CA GLU A 328 -9.41 -22.68 -0.35
C GLU A 328 -10.19 -23.90 0.19
N GLU A 329 -9.97 -24.30 1.45
CA GLU A 329 -10.66 -25.41 2.12
C GLU A 329 -11.78 -24.95 3.08
N LYS A 330 -12.01 -23.63 3.22
CA LYS A 330 -13.17 -23.14 3.98
C LYS A 330 -14.39 -23.08 3.04
N PRO A 331 -15.49 -23.76 3.40
CA PRO A 331 -16.67 -23.90 2.54
C PRO A 331 -17.40 -22.58 2.28
#